data_AF-A0A821UC35-F1
#
_entry.id   AF-A0A821UC35-F1
#
_cell.length_a   1.000
_cell.length_b   1.000
_cell.length_c   1.000
_cell.angle_alpha   90.00
_cell.angle_beta   90.00
_cell.angle_gamma   90.00
#
_symmetry.space_group_name_H-M   'P 1'
#
loop_
_entity.id
_entity.type
_entity.pdbx_description
1 polymer ?
#
loop_
_entity_poly.entity_id
_entity_poly.type
_entity_poly.pdbx_seq_one_letter_code
_entity_poly.pdbx_strand_id
1 'polypeptide(L)'
;MSDRYCLCGARLDRSSAVRSLKSPSNISSEDGYFIFFTRNIWIPEGARCCSDHLVNHQLKQEAIDQIKPVSIRQEELNSADVQLLLNKSQVILENQNKKFNFDDLLGLTDDEYRLLTSLSKDDFNKFVKTVSSSGIRNSSNRSIRTAIGIYLCKIRLGLSNRLLAFNHQLKQEAIDQIKPVSIRQEELNSADVQLLLNKSQ
;
A
#
# COMPACT_ATOMS: atom_id res chain seq x y z
N MET A 1 -28.05 18.66 12.97
CA MET A 1 -27.27 19.74 13.61
C MET A 1 -25.83 19.25 13.72
N SER A 2 -24.96 19.65 12.79
CA SER A 2 -23.54 19.27 12.81
C SER A 2 -22.80 20.30 13.66
N ASP A 3 -22.43 19.91 14.87
CA ASP A 3 -21.53 20.70 15.70
C ASP A 3 -20.24 20.98 14.91
N ARG A 4 -19.84 22.26 14.87
CA ARG A 4 -18.68 22.73 14.14
C ARG A 4 -17.43 22.43 14.98
N TYR A 5 -16.80 21.28 14.76
CA TYR A 5 -15.52 20.96 15.37
C TYR A 5 -14.36 21.31 14.44
N CYS A 6 -13.31 21.90 15.01
CA CYS A 6 -11.98 21.86 14.39
C CYS A 6 -11.46 20.42 14.45
N LEU A 7 -10.72 19.95 13.43
CA LEU A 7 -10.02 18.66 13.48
C LEU A 7 -9.04 18.51 14.66
N CYS A 8 -8.65 19.64 15.25
CA CYS A 8 -7.87 19.72 16.48
C CYS A 8 -8.69 19.42 17.77
N GLY A 9 -9.99 19.13 17.67
CA GLY A 9 -10.87 18.90 18.82
C GLY A 9 -11.32 20.18 19.54
N ALA A 10 -10.85 21.37 19.12
CA ALA A 10 -11.30 22.64 19.66
C ALA A 10 -12.76 22.91 19.29
N ARG A 11 -13.58 23.22 20.30
CA ARG A 11 -14.97 23.64 20.13
C ARG A 11 -15.00 25.01 19.47
N LEU A 12 -15.63 25.12 18.30
CA LEU A 12 -15.88 26.42 17.66
C LEU A 12 -17.11 27.07 18.32
N ASP A 13 -17.01 27.36 19.62
CA ASP A 13 -18.10 27.97 20.38
C ASP A 13 -18.30 29.44 19.95
N ARG A 14 -19.55 29.82 19.71
CA ARG A 14 -19.97 31.19 19.37
C ARG A 14 -20.06 32.13 20.58
N SER A 15 -19.62 31.71 21.76
CA SER A 15 -19.94 32.40 23.00
C SER A 15 -18.73 32.45 23.91
N SER A 16 -18.39 33.67 24.36
CA SER A 16 -17.43 34.01 25.42
C SER A 16 -16.00 34.35 24.96
N ALA A 17 -15.83 35.61 24.53
CA ALA A 17 -14.72 36.47 24.92
C ALA A 17 -13.28 35.93 24.79
N VAL A 18 -12.79 35.55 23.60
CA VAL A 18 -11.34 35.51 23.32
C VAL A 18 -11.03 35.95 21.88
N ARG A 19 -10.37 37.09 21.79
CA ARG A 19 -9.49 37.63 20.72
C ARG A 19 -9.47 36.88 19.37
N SER A 20 -10.02 37.53 18.34
CA SER A 20 -9.61 37.48 16.93
C SER A 20 -9.26 36.09 16.35
N LEU A 21 -10.14 35.10 16.48
CA LEU A 21 -10.00 33.84 15.76
C LEU A 21 -10.57 34.00 14.35
N LYS A 22 -9.68 34.04 13.36
CA LYS A 22 -10.04 34.03 11.93
C LYS A 22 -10.97 32.85 11.66
N SER A 23 -11.99 33.08 10.82
CA SER A 23 -12.97 32.07 10.44
C SER A 23 -12.29 30.76 9.99
N PRO A 24 -12.70 29.60 10.51
CA PRO A 24 -12.07 28.33 10.17
C PRO A 24 -12.21 28.05 8.67
N SER A 25 -11.11 27.63 8.05
CA SER A 25 -11.03 27.33 6.62
C SER A 25 -11.30 25.85 6.37
N ASN A 26 -11.84 25.53 5.20
CA ASN A 26 -11.92 24.15 4.75
C ASN A 26 -10.51 23.61 4.53
N ILE A 27 -10.30 22.35 4.91
CA ILE A 27 -9.07 21.64 4.56
C ILE A 27 -9.10 21.36 3.06
N SER A 28 -7.95 21.57 2.42
CA SER A 28 -7.80 21.26 1.00
C SER A 28 -7.94 19.76 0.78
N SER A 29 -8.48 19.38 -0.38
CA SER A 29 -8.53 17.97 -0.77
C SER A 29 -7.12 17.35 -0.74
N GLU A 30 -6.11 18.08 -1.22
CA GLU A 30 -4.71 17.63 -1.22
C GLU A 30 -4.18 17.28 0.17
N ASP A 31 -4.43 18.12 1.18
CA ASP A 31 -4.03 17.83 2.56
C ASP A 31 -4.76 16.60 3.11
N GLY A 32 -6.06 16.45 2.80
CA GLY A 32 -6.86 15.29 3.20
C GLY A 32 -6.28 13.97 2.67
N TYR A 33 -5.88 13.93 1.40
CA TYR A 33 -5.24 12.76 0.81
C TYR A 33 -3.84 12.52 1.37
N PHE A 34 -3.04 13.56 1.55
CA PHE A 34 -1.71 13.42 2.15
C PHE A 34 -1.80 12.79 3.54
N ILE A 35 -2.74 13.25 4.37
CA ILE A 35 -3.03 12.66 5.68
C ILE A 35 -3.44 11.19 5.54
N PHE A 36 -4.31 10.86 4.58
CA PHE A 36 -4.70 9.47 4.35
C PHE A 36 -3.51 8.57 4.03
N PHE A 37 -2.64 8.97 3.10
CA PHE A 37 -1.49 8.14 2.71
C PHE A 37 -0.39 8.04 3.77
N THR A 38 -0.19 9.08 4.58
CA THR A 38 0.89 9.12 5.58
C THR A 38 0.46 8.61 6.95
N ARG A 39 -0.83 8.75 7.29
CA ARG A 39 -1.38 8.49 8.63
C ARG A 39 -2.52 7.49 8.64
N ASN A 40 -3.00 7.03 7.48
CA ASN A 40 -4.18 6.17 7.35
C ASN A 40 -5.43 6.76 8.03
N ILE A 41 -5.61 8.08 7.92
CA ILE A 41 -6.75 8.81 8.47
C ILE A 41 -7.51 9.46 7.30
N TRP A 42 -8.79 9.11 7.17
CA TRP A 42 -9.68 9.75 6.20
C TRP A 42 -10.23 11.07 6.73
N ILE A 43 -10.13 12.14 5.94
CA ILE A 43 -10.68 13.46 6.26
C ILE A 43 -11.94 13.67 5.42
N PRO A 44 -13.13 13.77 6.04
CA PRO A 44 -14.38 13.92 5.30
C PRO A 44 -14.48 15.29 4.61
N GLU A 45 -15.30 15.36 3.57
CA GLU A 45 -15.54 16.60 2.85
C GLU A 45 -16.13 17.68 3.77
N GLY A 46 -15.68 18.93 3.58
CA GLY A 46 -16.12 20.05 4.40
C GLY A 46 -15.52 20.08 5.81
N ALA A 47 -14.58 19.18 6.14
CA ALA A 47 -13.80 19.27 7.36
C ALA A 47 -13.05 20.61 7.42
N ARG A 48 -13.04 21.20 8.61
CA ARG A 48 -12.50 22.55 8.84
C ARG A 48 -11.35 22.53 9.83
N CYS A 49 -10.44 23.47 9.64
CA CYS A 49 -9.33 23.71 10.55
C CYS A 49 -9.23 25.19 10.93
N CYS A 50 -8.81 25.47 12.18
CA CYS A 50 -8.54 26.84 12.60
C CYS A 50 -7.25 27.37 11.95
N SER A 51 -7.11 28.69 11.89
CA SER A 51 -5.96 29.36 11.29
C SER A 51 -4.63 29.02 11.97
N ASP A 52 -4.64 28.62 13.23
CA ASP A 52 -3.42 28.37 14.01
C ASP A 52 -2.66 27.14 13.51
N HIS A 53 -3.37 26.23 12.85
CA HIS A 53 -2.84 25.00 12.25
C HIS A 53 -2.58 25.12 10.75
N LEU A 54 -2.87 26.29 10.16
CA LEU A 54 -2.70 26.53 8.73
C LEU A 54 -1.55 27.51 8.47
N VAL A 55 -0.76 27.22 7.44
CA VAL A 55 0.19 28.15 6.83
C VAL A 55 -0.15 28.21 5.35
N ASN A 56 -0.43 29.39 4.81
CA ASN A 56 -0.82 29.56 3.40
C ASN A 56 -1.99 28.64 2.97
N HIS A 57 -2.97 28.45 3.84
CA HIS A 57 -4.12 27.54 3.63
C HIS A 57 -3.79 26.04 3.56
N GLN A 58 -2.56 25.65 3.89
CA GLN A 58 -2.15 24.25 4.03
C GLN A 58 -1.92 23.89 5.49
N LEU A 59 -2.18 22.63 5.85
CA LEU A 59 -1.94 22.15 7.21
C LEU A 59 -0.44 22.12 7.53
N LYS A 60 -0.09 22.61 8.72
CA LYS A 60 1.24 22.43 9.29
C LYS A 60 1.51 20.94 9.57
N GLN A 61 2.76 20.52 9.47
CA GLN A 61 3.16 19.15 9.78
C GLN A 61 2.81 18.77 11.24
N GLU A 62 3.04 19.67 12.20
CA GLU A 62 2.70 19.40 13.60
C GLU A 62 1.19 19.23 13.81
N ALA A 63 0.38 19.93 13.00
CA ALA A 63 -1.07 19.80 13.04
C ALA A 63 -1.52 18.45 12.47
N ILE A 64 -0.96 18.04 11.32
CA ILE A 64 -1.18 16.70 10.74
C ILE A 64 -0.86 15.62 11.76
N ASP A 65 0.25 15.79 12.49
CA ASP A 65 0.71 14.78 13.43
C ASP A 65 -0.17 14.65 14.67
N GLN A 66 -0.92 15.69 15.01
CA GLN A 66 -1.85 15.74 16.14
C GLN A 66 -3.26 15.27 15.79
N ILE A 67 -3.60 15.07 14.50
CA ILE A 67 -4.91 14.55 14.10
C ILE A 67 -5.09 13.15 14.68
N LYS A 68 -6.17 12.99 15.45
CA LYS A 68 -6.58 11.71 16.04
C LYS A 68 -7.97 11.34 15.52
N PRO A 69 -8.16 10.11 15.02
CA PRO A 69 -9.49 9.64 14.64
C PRO A 69 -10.36 9.57 15.91
N VAL A 70 -11.46 10.33 15.91
CA VAL A 70 -12.41 10.37 17.04
C VAL A 70 -13.27 9.11 17.08
N SER A 71 -13.51 8.50 15.92
CA SER A 71 -14.25 7.25 15.78
C SER A 71 -13.84 6.55 14.49
N ILE A 72 -13.84 5.23 14.49
CA ILE A 72 -13.77 4.43 13.27
C ILE A 72 -15.18 4.38 12.69
N ARG A 73 -15.34 4.85 11.45
CA ARG A 73 -16.60 4.79 10.70
C ARG A 73 -16.35 4.16 9.34
N GLN A 74 -17.36 3.47 8.82
CA GLN A 74 -17.37 3.08 7.42
C GLN A 74 -17.80 4.29 6.60
N GLU A 75 -16.99 4.66 5.62
CA GLU A 75 -17.28 5.71 4.65
C GLU A 75 -17.27 5.08 3.25
N GLU A 76 -18.25 5.46 2.43
CA GLU A 76 -18.29 5.04 1.04
C GLU A 76 -17.48 6.03 0.20
N LEU A 77 -16.47 5.51 -0.51
CA LEU A 77 -15.68 6.30 -1.43
C LEU A 77 -16.42 6.47 -2.74
N ASN A 78 -16.50 7.70 -3.25
CA ASN A 78 -17.06 7.94 -4.58
C ASN A 78 -16.01 7.70 -5.69
N SER A 79 -16.43 7.76 -6.95
CA SER A 79 -15.53 7.50 -8.09
C SER A 79 -14.37 8.50 -8.19
N ALA A 80 -14.59 9.76 -7.83
CA ALA A 80 -13.55 10.79 -7.84
C ALA A 80 -12.52 10.54 -6.73
N ASP A 81 -12.96 10.13 -5.54
CA ASP A 81 -12.09 9.76 -4.42
C ASP A 81 -11.20 8.57 -4.81
N VAL A 82 -11.80 7.52 -5.39
CA VAL A 82 -11.05 6.34 -5.85
C VAL A 82 -10.05 6.73 -6.93
N GLN A 83 -10.45 7.53 -7.92
CA GLN A 83 -9.55 7.96 -8.99
C GLN A 83 -8.38 8.80 -8.44
N LEU A 84 -8.64 9.69 -7.50
CA LEU A 84 -7.61 10.53 -6.89
C LEU A 84 -6.66 9.73 -5.99
N LEU A 85 -7.20 8.78 -5.21
CA LEU A 85 -6.39 7.83 -4.44
C LEU A 85 -5.48 7.00 -5.35
N LEU A 86 -6.00 6.46 -6.46
CA LEU A 86 -5.19 5.72 -7.42
C LEU A 86 -4.08 6.60 -8.01
N ASN A 87 -4.41 7.80 -8.47
CA ASN A 87 -3.42 8.72 -9.05
C ASN A 87 -2.32 9.13 -8.06
N LYS A 88 -2.69 9.47 -6.80
CA LYS A 88 -1.72 9.89 -5.78
C LYS A 88 -0.90 8.71 -5.25
N SER A 89 -1.50 7.51 -5.15
CA SER A 89 -0.77 6.29 -4.82
C SER A 89 0.33 6.01 -5.84
N GLN A 90 0.07 6.24 -7.13
CA GLN A 90 1.08 6.08 -8.18
C GLN A 90 2.27 7.04 -7.98
N VAL A 91 2.02 8.32 -7.68
CA VAL A 91 3.07 9.31 -7.39
C VAL A 91 3.88 8.93 -6.14
N ILE A 92 3.21 8.42 -5.09
CA ILE A 92 3.89 7.96 -3.88
C ILE A 92 4.75 6.73 -4.17
N LEU A 93 4.24 5.77 -4.96
CA LEU A 93 4.98 4.59 -5.37
C LEU A 93 6.16 4.93 -6.31
N GLU A 94 6.03 5.96 -7.15
CA GLU A 94 7.13 6.48 -7.98
C GLU A 94 8.22 7.16 -7.14
N ASN A 95 7.84 7.84 -6.06
CA ASN A 95 8.78 8.53 -5.17
C ASN A 95 9.39 7.59 -4.11
N GLN A 96 8.65 6.58 -3.68
CA GLN A 96 9.16 5.51 -2.83
C GLN A 96 9.97 4.57 -3.73
N ASN A 97 11.26 4.86 -3.87
CA ASN A 97 12.26 4.06 -4.59
C ASN A 97 12.47 2.64 -4.00
N LYS A 98 11.49 2.10 -3.27
CA LYS A 98 11.52 0.81 -2.60
C LYS A 98 11.30 -0.28 -3.64
N LYS A 99 12.41 -0.83 -4.12
CA LYS A 99 12.45 -2.04 -4.95
C LYS A 99 12.06 -3.24 -4.11
N PHE A 100 11.06 -3.99 -4.55
CA PHE A 100 10.89 -5.34 -4.06
C PHE A 100 11.95 -6.22 -4.74
N ASN A 101 13.05 -6.47 -4.05
CA ASN A 101 14.11 -7.33 -4.54
C ASN A 101 14.17 -8.60 -3.70
N PHE A 102 13.70 -9.72 -4.25
CA PHE A 102 13.79 -10.99 -3.55
C PHE A 102 15.23 -11.51 -3.43
N ASP A 103 16.15 -11.06 -4.28
CA ASP A 103 17.58 -11.40 -4.16
C ASP A 103 18.27 -10.67 -3.00
N ASP A 104 17.70 -9.55 -2.53
CA ASP A 104 18.13 -8.91 -1.29
C ASP A 104 17.52 -9.63 -0.08
N LEU A 105 18.32 -10.48 0.56
CA LEU A 105 17.90 -11.26 1.72
C LEU A 105 17.56 -10.40 2.94
N LEU A 106 17.99 -9.15 3.02
CA LEU A 106 17.72 -8.25 4.15
C LEU A 106 16.71 -7.15 3.78
N GLY A 107 16.52 -6.88 2.49
CA GLY A 107 15.65 -5.80 2.00
C GLY A 107 14.16 -6.00 2.24
N LEU A 108 13.72 -7.22 2.58
CA LEU A 108 12.32 -7.55 2.87
C LEU A 108 12.15 -8.21 4.26
N THR A 109 11.18 -7.71 5.00
CA THR A 109 10.68 -8.21 6.28
C THR A 109 9.81 -9.46 6.10
N ASP A 110 9.57 -10.24 7.17
CA ASP A 110 8.70 -11.43 7.09
C ASP A 110 7.26 -11.07 6.71
N ASP A 111 6.73 -9.95 7.23
CA ASP A 111 5.40 -9.46 6.89
C ASP A 111 5.27 -9.10 5.41
N GLU A 112 6.31 -8.50 4.82
CA GLU A 112 6.34 -8.23 3.38
C GLU A 112 6.39 -9.52 2.56
N TYR A 113 7.15 -10.54 2.99
CA TYR A 113 7.11 -11.86 2.36
C TYR A 113 5.71 -12.47 2.40
N ARG A 114 5.02 -12.42 3.54
CA ARG A 114 3.66 -12.94 3.70
C ARG A 114 2.66 -12.17 2.85
N LEU A 115 2.75 -10.84 2.82
CA LEU A 115 1.88 -10.00 2.01
C LEU A 115 2.04 -10.31 0.52
N LEU A 116 3.28 -10.36 0.04
CA LEU A 116 3.61 -10.49 -1.37
C LEU A 116 3.41 -11.92 -1.89
N THR A 117 3.80 -12.92 -1.10
CA THR A 117 3.92 -14.32 -1.56
C THR A 117 3.02 -15.30 -0.82
N SER A 118 2.36 -14.87 0.26
CA SER A 118 1.62 -15.73 1.19
C SER A 118 2.47 -16.72 1.98
N LEU A 119 3.80 -16.63 1.90
CA LEU A 119 4.74 -17.47 2.62
C LEU A 119 5.53 -16.65 3.63
N SER A 120 5.93 -17.29 4.72
CA SER A 120 7.01 -16.74 5.56
C SER A 120 8.30 -16.65 4.75
N LYS A 121 9.23 -15.81 5.20
CA LYS A 121 10.56 -15.69 4.59
C LYS A 121 11.30 -17.04 4.56
N ASP A 122 11.17 -17.82 5.64
CA ASP A 122 11.80 -19.14 5.74
C ASP A 122 11.16 -20.17 4.82
N ASP A 123 9.84 -20.18 4.71
CA ASP A 123 9.14 -21.12 3.81
C ASP A 123 9.36 -20.75 2.35
N PHE A 124 9.43 -19.46 2.03
CA PHE A 124 9.86 -18.99 0.72
C PHE A 124 11.28 -19.47 0.41
N ASN A 125 12.22 -19.35 1.35
CA ASN A 125 13.59 -19.83 1.19
C ASN A 125 13.66 -21.34 0.91
N LYS A 126 12.87 -22.14 1.64
CA LYS A 126 12.77 -23.59 1.41
C LYS A 126 12.19 -23.89 0.04
N PHE A 127 11.11 -23.20 -0.33
CA PHE A 127 10.45 -23.37 -1.63
C PHE A 127 11.39 -23.06 -2.80
N VAL A 128 12.12 -21.94 -2.72
CA VAL A 128 13.13 -21.58 -3.73
C VAL A 128 14.19 -22.67 -3.86
N LYS A 129 14.67 -23.25 -2.76
CA LYS A 129 15.64 -24.36 -2.81
C LYS A 129 15.07 -25.58 -3.52
N THR A 130 13.84 -26.00 -3.16
CA THR A 130 13.15 -27.15 -3.77
C THR A 130 12.92 -26.97 -5.26
N VAL A 131 12.51 -25.78 -5.69
CA VAL A 131 12.23 -25.47 -7.10
C VAL A 131 13.51 -25.24 -7.90
N SER A 132 14.57 -24.72 -7.29
CA SER A 132 15.85 -24.53 -7.99
C SER A 132 16.48 -25.87 -8.40
N SER A 133 16.20 -26.95 -7.67
CA SER A 133 16.62 -28.31 -8.03
C SER A 133 15.84 -28.93 -9.21
N SER A 134 14.72 -28.35 -9.64
CA SER A 134 13.81 -28.96 -10.64
C SER A 134 13.95 -28.38 -12.07
N GLY A 135 15.05 -27.68 -12.37
CA GLY A 135 15.40 -27.29 -13.75
C GLY A 135 15.01 -25.88 -14.19
N ILE A 136 14.54 -25.01 -13.28
CA ILE A 136 14.39 -23.58 -13.59
C ILE A 136 15.77 -22.95 -13.72
N ARG A 137 16.03 -22.25 -14.83
CA ARG A 137 17.31 -21.56 -15.07
C ARG A 137 17.19 -20.07 -14.76
N ASN A 138 18.25 -19.49 -14.23
CA ASN A 138 18.43 -18.05 -14.20
C ASN A 138 18.35 -17.50 -15.63
N SER A 139 17.78 -16.31 -15.81
CA SER A 139 17.93 -15.55 -17.06
C SER A 139 18.90 -14.40 -16.85
N SER A 140 19.38 -13.80 -17.95
CA SER A 140 20.27 -12.63 -17.88
C SER A 140 19.67 -11.44 -17.11
N ASN A 141 18.35 -11.40 -16.96
CA ASN A 141 17.63 -10.27 -16.39
C ASN A 141 16.93 -10.58 -15.05
N ARG A 142 16.95 -11.83 -14.57
CA ARG A 142 16.32 -12.22 -13.29
C ARG A 142 16.88 -13.52 -12.72
N SER A 143 17.02 -13.58 -11.40
CA SER A 143 17.31 -14.84 -10.71
C SER A 143 16.07 -15.75 -10.65
N ILE A 144 16.28 -17.03 -10.39
CA ILE A 144 15.21 -18.00 -10.08
C ILE A 144 14.38 -17.52 -8.88
N ARG A 145 15.05 -17.00 -7.86
CA ARG A 145 14.41 -16.50 -6.62
C ARG A 145 13.46 -15.35 -6.90
N THR A 146 13.91 -14.35 -7.66
CA THR A 146 13.10 -13.21 -8.09
C THR A 146 11.98 -13.65 -9.02
N ALA A 147 12.22 -14.60 -9.93
CA ALA A 147 11.16 -15.15 -10.78
C ALA A 147 10.06 -15.85 -9.98
N ILE A 148 10.44 -16.67 -8.98
CA ILE A 148 9.51 -17.33 -8.07
C ILE A 148 8.72 -16.29 -7.27
N GLY A 149 9.39 -15.29 -6.71
CA GLY A 149 8.75 -14.21 -5.97
C GLY A 149 7.70 -13.47 -6.80
N ILE A 150 8.05 -13.05 -8.03
CA ILE A 150 7.12 -12.38 -8.95
C ILE A 150 5.94 -13.28 -9.32
N TYR A 151 6.19 -14.57 -9.55
CA TYR A 151 5.12 -15.51 -9.87
C TYR A 151 4.12 -15.65 -8.72
N LEU A 152 4.61 -15.76 -7.47
CA LEU A 152 3.76 -15.82 -6.29
C LEU A 152 3.00 -14.50 -6.09
N CYS A 153 3.66 -13.34 -6.27
CA CYS A 153 2.99 -12.03 -6.27
C CYS A 153 1.85 -11.98 -7.30
N LYS A 154 2.08 -12.49 -8.51
CA LYS A 154 1.10 -12.49 -9.59
C LYS A 154 -0.13 -13.32 -9.25
N ILE A 155 0.05 -14.50 -8.66
CA ILE A 155 -1.08 -15.36 -8.22
C ILE A 155 -1.79 -14.76 -7.02
N ARG A 156 -1.04 -14.25 -6.03
CA ARG A 156 -1.59 -13.77 -4.76
C ARG A 156 -2.33 -12.45 -4.90
N LEU A 157 -1.74 -11.50 -5.62
CA LEU A 157 -2.21 -10.12 -5.69
C LEU A 157 -2.96 -9.81 -6.99
N GLY A 158 -2.94 -10.70 -7.99
CA GLY A 158 -3.61 -10.48 -9.27
C GLY A 158 -3.05 -9.29 -10.05
N LEU A 159 -1.80 -8.88 -9.79
CA LEU A 159 -1.20 -7.70 -10.40
C LEU A 159 -0.90 -7.91 -11.89
N SER A 160 -1.06 -6.82 -12.67
CA SER A 160 -0.67 -6.81 -14.08
C SER A 160 0.85 -6.92 -14.23
N ASN A 161 1.31 -7.46 -15.37
CA ASN A 161 2.75 -7.56 -15.66
C ASN A 161 3.43 -6.19 -15.62
N ARG A 162 2.72 -5.12 -16.02
CA ARG A 162 3.24 -3.75 -15.97
C ARG A 162 3.50 -3.28 -14.54
N LEU A 163 2.58 -3.53 -13.61
CA LEU A 163 2.76 -3.17 -12.20
C LEU A 163 3.85 -4.01 -11.52
N LEU A 164 3.93 -5.30 -11.84
CA LEU A 164 5.02 -6.15 -11.36
C LEU A 164 6.37 -5.67 -11.89
N ALA A 165 6.44 -5.27 -13.16
CA ALA A 165 7.68 -4.78 -13.79
C ALA A 165 8.16 -3.50 -13.12
N PHE A 166 7.23 -2.60 -12.81
CA PHE A 166 7.49 -1.39 -12.06
C PHE A 166 8.00 -1.68 -10.63
N ASN A 167 7.25 -2.47 -9.84
CA ASN A 167 7.57 -2.80 -8.45
C ASN A 167 8.93 -3.50 -8.26
N HIS A 168 9.32 -4.33 -9.22
CA HIS A 168 10.57 -5.07 -9.20
C HIS A 168 11.68 -4.40 -10.03
N GLN A 169 11.39 -3.26 -10.67
CA GLN A 169 12.23 -2.56 -11.67
C GLN A 169 12.86 -3.50 -12.70
N LEU A 170 12.04 -4.40 -13.23
CA LEU A 170 12.39 -5.26 -14.35
C LEU A 170 11.77 -4.71 -15.61
N LYS A 171 12.37 -5.02 -16.76
CA LYS A 171 11.70 -4.74 -18.04
C LYS A 171 10.49 -5.66 -18.18
N GLN A 172 9.42 -5.17 -18.81
CA GLN A 172 8.18 -5.94 -18.96
C GLN A 172 8.40 -7.29 -19.66
N GLU A 173 9.31 -7.34 -20.64
CA GLU A 173 9.64 -8.58 -21.36
C GLU A 173 10.24 -9.65 -20.43
N ALA A 174 10.92 -9.24 -19.35
CA ALA A 174 11.46 -10.16 -18.36
C ALA A 174 10.36 -10.82 -17.52
N ILE A 175 9.19 -10.17 -17.37
CA ILE A 175 8.01 -10.68 -16.65
C ILE A 175 7.08 -11.45 -17.59
N ASP A 176 6.97 -11.05 -18.86
CA ASP A 176 6.15 -11.78 -19.85
C ASP A 176 6.65 -13.22 -20.08
N GLN A 177 7.93 -13.46 -19.82
CA GLN A 177 8.54 -14.80 -19.79
C GLN A 177 8.22 -15.60 -18.52
N ILE A 178 7.74 -14.94 -17.46
CA ILE A 178 7.14 -15.58 -16.28
C ILE A 178 5.68 -15.87 -16.61
N LYS A 179 5.52 -16.80 -17.56
CA LYS A 179 4.26 -17.50 -17.74
C LYS A 179 4.07 -18.44 -16.56
N PRO A 180 2.84 -18.85 -16.21
CA PRO A 180 2.69 -20.11 -15.48
C PRO A 180 3.61 -21.09 -16.19
N VAL A 181 4.62 -21.58 -15.47
CA VAL A 181 5.38 -22.74 -15.94
C VAL A 181 4.28 -23.71 -16.37
N SER A 182 4.34 -24.21 -17.60
CA SER A 182 3.62 -25.41 -17.96
C SER A 182 4.22 -26.52 -17.10
N ILE A 183 3.94 -26.47 -15.80
CA ILE A 183 3.82 -27.60 -14.92
C ILE A 183 2.80 -28.40 -15.71
N ARG A 184 3.28 -29.44 -16.40
CA ARG A 184 2.37 -30.45 -16.93
C ARG A 184 1.44 -30.72 -15.76
N GLN A 185 0.13 -30.57 -15.97
CA GLN A 185 -0.90 -30.72 -14.92
C GLN A 185 -0.85 -32.10 -14.21
N GLU A 186 0.10 -32.95 -14.61
CA GLU A 186 0.40 -34.28 -14.10
C GLU A 186 1.40 -34.32 -12.92
N GLU A 187 2.10 -33.23 -12.55
CA GLU A 187 3.15 -33.30 -11.49
C GLU A 187 3.02 -32.35 -10.28
N LEU A 188 1.95 -31.57 -10.17
CA LEU A 188 1.56 -30.95 -8.91
C LEU A 188 0.24 -31.55 -8.48
N ASN A 189 0.32 -32.65 -7.70
CA ASN A 189 -0.84 -33.26 -7.08
C ASN A 189 -1.63 -32.16 -6.38
N SER A 190 -2.91 -32.02 -6.73
CA SER A 190 -3.87 -31.08 -6.14
C SER A 190 -3.80 -31.07 -4.60
N ALA A 191 -3.48 -32.22 -4.01
CA ALA A 191 -3.29 -32.39 -2.58
C ALA A 191 -2.17 -31.51 -1.98
N ASP A 192 -1.02 -31.34 -2.64
CA ASP A 192 0.13 -30.62 -2.07
C ASP A 192 -0.08 -29.10 -2.06
N VAL A 193 -0.74 -28.57 -3.10
CA VAL A 193 -1.10 -27.15 -3.18
C VAL A 193 -2.22 -26.81 -2.20
N GLN A 194 -3.22 -27.69 -2.04
CA GLN A 194 -4.27 -27.53 -1.03
C GLN A 194 -3.75 -27.71 0.40
N LEU A 195 -2.75 -28.57 0.64
CA LEU A 195 -2.14 -28.72 1.96
C LEU A 195 -1.34 -27.48 2.38
N LEU A 196 -0.70 -26.78 1.44
CA LEU A 196 0.04 -25.54 1.71
C LEU A 196 -0.90 -24.35 1.92
N LEU A 197 -2.03 -24.28 1.21
CA LEU A 197 -3.02 -23.23 1.37
C LEU A 197 -3.86 -23.39 2.66
N ASN A 198 -4.14 -24.63 3.07
CA ASN A 198 -4.96 -24.92 4.26
C ASN A 198 -4.21 -24.85 5.60
N LYS A 199 -2.87 -24.80 5.60
CA LYS A 199 -2.06 -24.62 6.83
C LYS A 199 -1.90 -23.15 7.25
N SER A 200 -2.50 -22.23 6.51
CA SER A 200 -2.40 -20.77 6.71
C SER A 200 -3.66 -20.14 7.32
N GLN A 201 -4.58 -20.95 7.86
CA GLN A 201 -5.75 -20.51 8.62
C GLN A 201 -5.54 -20.69 10.11
#